data_AF-A0A946X4W7-F1
#
_entry.id   AF-A0A946X4W7-F1
#
_cell.length_a   1.000
_cell.length_b   1.000
_cell.length_c   1.000
_cell.angle_alpha   90.00
_cell.angle_beta   90.00
_cell.angle_gamma   90.00
#
_symmetry.space_group_name_H-M   'P 1'
#
loop_
_entity.id
_entity.type
_entity.pdbx_description
1 polymer ?
#
loop_
_entity_poly.entity_id
_entity_poly.type
_entity_poly.pdbx_seq_one_letter_code
_entity_poly.pdbx_strand_id
1 'polypeptide(L)'
;MLLLMGALLTAPHAALAVAAAHMEYVTSLGTRHAHPGLSEPKGLPTAVEFGHDDTRLVVSRADGRVEAWDVAARRIDRSYDAARLIAYACHADALLIQTHDDVVQLVGLADDARVTTAAGTYLGAIAEDCSTVVMQPAEGASEVWDLGTLIPGHTVNAPRGSSAPALSPDGLYMAVSHEIHRADGEHRAVIDVWDIKRDERHARIDAGSPDVPLGLWNLTVSPDGARIAADTREAGKSGFRIWDAATGEELARREDSPSYWTRALAWSADGRYIASGDERGDIVLWDANSVDELDRLRSHQVVQSLAFSDDGERLAVGLWDSTVELWDVAAGPVARDIHRAVTRGDVAATRQWLKADPASVNARPNGRPAPLLYAALSLNVEMVSLLLEHGATPGDDPLPLSMAMTHPWRGGAYEVAALLTDAGAVADFHSALQLGLEERVAEILRDDPSQVHRTDWGLSPVSLVAEVGNATVGKMLIEAGAAVNVFAAASFGLLDRVRAFVEADASLVSASRPEGGYTPLHCAAETGQADVALYLLENSADIHGRNYWGFRPLHLAALSARGGPSGLGHVEVARMLLERGADPHVRDDYDRSPLTFVPDSGNAGLVRLFEPYASGD
;
A
#
# COMPACT_ATOMS: atom_id res chain seq x y z
N MET A 1 -11.78 8.42 -28.07
CA MET A 1 -10.35 8.72 -27.81
C MET A 1 -10.02 10.21 -27.57
N LEU A 2 -10.98 11.15 -27.60
CA LEU A 2 -10.74 12.58 -27.26
C LEU A 2 -11.69 13.16 -26.20
N LEU A 3 -12.62 12.34 -25.68
CA LEU A 3 -13.74 12.76 -24.81
C LEU A 3 -13.36 13.15 -23.37
N LEU A 4 -12.13 12.92 -22.91
CA LEU A 4 -11.74 13.11 -21.50
C LEU A 4 -10.88 14.33 -21.18
N MET A 5 -10.56 15.18 -22.16
CA MET A 5 -9.78 16.39 -21.88
C MET A 5 -10.61 17.62 -21.46
N GLY A 6 -11.95 17.58 -21.58
CA GLY A 6 -12.78 18.79 -21.48
C GLY A 6 -13.45 19.11 -20.13
N ALA A 7 -13.56 18.15 -19.20
CA ALA A 7 -14.43 18.30 -18.01
C ALA A 7 -13.69 18.51 -16.66
N LEU A 8 -12.38 18.77 -16.66
CA LEU A 8 -11.55 18.74 -15.45
C LEU A 8 -11.21 20.12 -14.83
N LEU A 9 -11.82 21.23 -15.27
CA LEU A 9 -11.39 22.58 -14.86
C LEU A 9 -12.30 23.36 -13.89
N THR A 10 -13.39 22.80 -13.34
CA THR A 10 -14.16 23.51 -12.30
C THR A 10 -14.71 22.60 -11.20
N ALA A 11 -13.94 22.54 -10.09
CA ALA A 11 -14.28 22.22 -8.69
C ALA A 11 -14.51 20.75 -8.24
N PRO A 12 -14.21 20.39 -6.96
CA PRO A 12 -13.10 20.80 -6.09
C PRO A 12 -12.17 19.62 -5.74
N HIS A 13 -10.92 19.95 -5.41
CA HIS A 13 -9.85 19.04 -4.99
C HIS A 13 -10.14 18.41 -3.61
N ALA A 14 -10.86 17.29 -3.55
CA ALA A 14 -11.13 16.58 -2.29
C ALA A 14 -10.64 15.11 -2.24
N ALA A 15 -10.14 14.53 -3.34
CA ALA A 15 -9.67 13.14 -3.35
C ALA A 15 -8.16 12.98 -3.63
N LEU A 16 -7.43 14.07 -3.92
CA LEU A 16 -5.96 14.07 -4.09
C LEU A 16 -5.20 14.70 -2.90
N ALA A 17 -5.90 15.11 -1.85
CA ALA A 17 -5.32 15.80 -0.68
C ALA A 17 -4.66 14.87 0.35
N VAL A 18 -4.77 13.54 0.21
CA VAL A 18 -4.13 12.56 1.11
C VAL A 18 -2.79 12.07 0.56
N ALA A 19 -2.54 12.15 -0.75
CA ALA A 19 -1.27 11.73 -1.36
C ALA A 19 -0.30 12.90 -1.63
N ALA A 20 -0.78 14.14 -1.74
CA ALA A 20 0.07 15.31 -2.02
C ALA A 20 0.59 16.04 -0.76
N ALA A 21 0.03 15.78 0.43
CA ALA A 21 0.53 16.33 1.69
C ALA A 21 1.85 15.68 2.17
N HIS A 22 2.29 14.58 1.54
CA HIS A 22 3.52 13.86 1.89
C HIS A 22 4.79 14.36 1.17
N MET A 23 4.69 15.29 0.21
CA MET A 23 5.81 15.73 -0.63
C MET A 23 6.27 17.19 -0.41
N GLU A 24 5.60 17.96 0.46
CA GLU A 24 5.97 19.37 0.75
C GLU A 24 6.41 19.62 2.20
N TYR A 25 6.78 18.57 2.95
CA TYR A 25 7.41 18.68 4.28
C TYR A 25 8.92 18.40 4.27
N VAL A 26 9.54 18.35 3.08
CA VAL A 26 10.92 17.89 2.85
C VAL A 26 11.96 19.02 2.87
N THR A 27 11.59 20.30 3.04
CA THR A 27 12.55 21.42 2.91
C THR A 27 12.75 22.32 4.12
N SER A 28 12.39 21.89 5.34
CA SER A 28 12.99 22.51 6.52
C SER A 28 13.08 21.55 7.70
N LEU A 29 14.25 20.97 7.93
CA LEU A 29 14.73 20.55 9.26
C LEU A 29 16.20 20.16 9.10
N GLY A 30 17.01 21.16 8.75
CA GLY A 30 18.42 21.17 9.14
C GLY A 30 18.50 21.36 10.65
N THR A 31 19.35 20.55 11.29
CA THR A 31 19.88 20.74 12.66
C THR A 31 18.85 21.01 13.76
N ARG A 32 18.29 19.97 14.39
CA ARG A 32 17.78 20.07 15.76
C ARG A 32 18.26 18.87 16.59
N HIS A 33 19.38 19.11 17.28
CA HIS A 33 19.67 18.46 18.57
C HIS A 33 18.43 18.52 19.48
N ALA A 34 18.34 17.53 20.39
CA ALA A 34 17.38 17.43 21.49
C ALA A 34 16.65 18.76 21.79
N HIS A 35 15.34 18.82 21.55
CA HIS A 35 14.52 19.94 21.99
C HIS A 35 14.15 19.71 23.47
N PRO A 36 14.67 20.48 24.43
CA PRO A 36 14.12 20.53 25.76
C PRO A 36 12.92 21.47 25.70
N GLY A 37 11.69 20.95 25.59
CA GLY A 37 10.51 21.81 25.64
C GLY A 37 9.21 21.30 25.04
N LEU A 38 9.17 20.15 24.37
CA LEU A 38 7.89 19.50 24.05
C LEU A 38 7.53 18.55 25.19
N SER A 39 6.35 18.74 25.79
CA SER A 39 5.81 17.75 26.73
C SER A 39 5.72 16.41 26.00
N GLU A 40 6.45 15.40 26.48
CA GLU A 40 6.33 14.03 25.98
C GLU A 40 4.84 13.65 25.96
N PRO A 41 4.33 13.07 24.85
CA PRO A 41 2.99 12.50 24.83
C PRO A 41 2.82 11.56 26.03
N LYS A 42 1.71 11.68 26.76
CA LYS A 42 1.43 10.73 27.84
C LYS A 42 1.13 9.35 27.21
N GLY A 43 1.89 8.32 27.60
CA GLY A 43 1.62 6.93 27.19
C GLY A 43 2.39 6.39 25.98
N LEU A 44 3.57 6.94 25.67
CA LEU A 44 4.47 6.45 24.60
C LEU A 44 4.81 4.96 24.76
N PRO A 45 4.69 4.09 23.74
CA PRO A 45 5.23 2.74 23.80
C PRO A 45 6.75 2.80 23.89
N THR A 46 7.30 2.29 24.99
CA THR A 46 8.73 2.19 25.24
C THR A 46 9.28 0.84 24.81
N ALA A 47 8.46 -0.20 24.83
CA ALA A 47 8.78 -1.54 24.36
C ALA A 47 7.52 -2.23 23.80
N VAL A 48 7.69 -3.00 22.74
CA VAL A 48 6.67 -3.91 22.18
C VAL A 48 7.27 -5.31 22.05
N GLU A 49 6.50 -6.35 22.36
CA GLU A 49 6.99 -7.73 22.34
C GLU A 49 5.83 -8.72 22.10
N PHE A 50 6.05 -9.74 21.26
CA PHE A 50 5.10 -10.82 21.04
C PHE A 50 5.20 -11.89 22.13
N GLY A 51 4.10 -12.59 22.40
CA GLY A 51 4.15 -13.85 23.14
C GLY A 51 4.43 -15.03 22.20
N HIS A 52 4.96 -16.14 22.73
CA HIS A 52 5.38 -17.33 21.96
C HIS A 52 4.28 -18.01 21.14
N ASP A 53 3.01 -17.72 21.43
CA ASP A 53 1.88 -18.22 20.66
C ASP A 53 1.43 -17.27 19.54
N ASP A 54 2.11 -16.12 19.39
CA ASP A 54 1.81 -15.02 18.46
C ASP A 54 0.37 -14.48 18.53
N THR A 55 -0.38 -14.85 19.58
CA THR A 55 -1.76 -14.40 19.81
C THR A 55 -1.81 -13.15 20.67
N ARG A 56 -0.76 -12.87 21.43
CA ARG A 56 -0.67 -11.73 22.34
C ARG A 56 0.51 -10.81 21.97
N LEU A 57 0.25 -9.51 22.08
CA LEU A 57 1.26 -8.46 21.96
C LEU A 57 1.27 -7.65 23.26
N VAL A 58 2.43 -7.54 23.91
CA VAL A 58 2.59 -6.71 25.10
C VAL A 58 3.18 -5.37 24.72
N VAL A 59 2.56 -4.30 25.21
CA VAL A 59 2.96 -2.91 24.95
C VAL A 59 3.20 -2.23 26.28
N SER A 60 4.45 -1.84 26.53
CA SER A 60 4.84 -1.06 27.71
C SER A 60 4.84 0.42 27.38
N ARG A 61 4.28 1.26 28.25
CA ARG A 61 4.13 2.69 28.03
C ARG A 61 4.88 3.54 29.04
N ALA A 62 5.39 4.69 28.59
CA ALA A 62 6.14 5.66 29.39
C ALA A 62 5.34 6.28 30.55
N ASP A 63 4.01 6.21 30.51
CA ASP A 63 3.15 6.63 31.62
C ASP A 63 3.03 5.58 32.75
N GLY A 64 3.66 4.41 32.58
CA GLY A 64 3.60 3.31 33.54
C GLY A 64 2.52 2.27 33.25
N ARG A 65 1.84 2.35 32.11
CA ARG A 65 0.87 1.32 31.73
C ARG A 65 1.55 0.19 30.99
N VAL A 66 1.12 -1.03 31.25
CA VAL A 66 1.44 -2.20 30.42
C VAL A 66 0.13 -2.79 29.91
N GLU A 67 0.03 -2.97 28.61
CA GLU A 67 -1.17 -3.49 27.94
C GLU A 67 -0.84 -4.81 27.24
N ALA A 68 -1.60 -5.86 27.53
CA ALA A 68 -1.60 -7.09 26.75
C ALA A 68 -2.75 -7.03 25.74
N TRP A 69 -2.40 -7.06 24.46
CA TRP A 69 -3.30 -6.99 23.33
C TRP A 69 -3.54 -8.39 22.77
N ASP A 70 -4.80 -8.73 22.55
CA ASP A 70 -5.17 -9.85 21.69
C ASP A 70 -4.99 -9.40 20.23
N VAL A 71 -4.04 -10.01 19.54
CA VAL A 71 -3.64 -9.65 18.17
C VAL A 71 -4.77 -9.93 17.19
N ALA A 72 -5.47 -11.06 17.36
CA ALA A 72 -6.57 -11.45 16.47
C ALA A 72 -7.81 -10.56 16.68
N ALA A 73 -8.14 -10.26 17.94
CA ALA A 73 -9.29 -9.43 18.30
C ALA A 73 -9.00 -7.91 18.23
N ARG A 74 -7.74 -7.52 17.99
CA ARG A 74 -7.26 -6.12 17.90
C ARG A 74 -7.74 -5.25 19.07
N ARG A 75 -7.68 -5.80 20.28
CA ARG A 75 -8.14 -5.12 21.49
C ARG A 75 -7.22 -5.42 22.66
N ILE A 76 -7.22 -4.50 23.62
CA ILE A 76 -6.60 -4.72 24.92
C ILE A 76 -7.40 -5.80 25.65
N ASP A 77 -6.76 -6.94 25.92
CA ASP A 77 -7.32 -8.01 26.75
C ASP A 77 -7.08 -7.69 28.24
N ARG A 78 -5.89 -7.18 28.57
CA ARG A 78 -5.53 -6.80 29.95
C ARG A 78 -4.70 -5.51 29.98
N SER A 79 -4.88 -4.72 31.04
CA SER A 79 -4.06 -3.53 31.30
C SER A 79 -3.66 -3.50 32.77
N TYR A 80 -2.39 -3.20 33.01
CA TYR A 80 -1.79 -3.05 34.32
C TYR A 80 -1.38 -1.59 34.49
N ASP A 81 -1.89 -0.94 35.53
CA ASP A 81 -1.48 0.42 35.91
C ASP A 81 -0.42 0.29 37.01
N ALA A 82 0.84 0.50 36.64
CA ALA A 82 1.94 0.56 37.58
C ALA A 82 2.46 1.99 37.58
N ALA A 83 2.48 2.64 38.76
CA ALA A 83 2.91 4.02 38.87
C ALA A 83 4.38 4.14 38.39
N ARG A 84 4.54 4.69 37.17
CA ARG A 84 5.81 4.98 36.46
C ARG A 84 6.75 3.77 36.34
N LEU A 85 6.66 3.07 35.20
CA LEU A 85 7.56 1.98 34.81
C LEU A 85 8.91 2.49 34.30
N ILE A 86 9.95 1.68 34.50
CA ILE A 86 11.29 1.92 33.96
C ILE A 86 11.66 0.90 32.86
N ALA A 87 11.26 -0.38 32.97
CA ALA A 87 11.51 -1.40 31.95
C ALA A 87 10.62 -2.64 32.14
N TYR A 88 10.45 -3.39 31.05
CA TYR A 88 9.71 -4.65 31.00
C TYR A 88 10.42 -5.64 30.08
N ALA A 89 10.40 -6.93 30.45
CA ALA A 89 10.79 -8.04 29.58
C ALA A 89 9.69 -9.12 29.66
N CYS A 90 9.12 -9.51 28.52
CA CYS A 90 8.11 -10.55 28.40
C CYS A 90 8.76 -11.86 28.02
N HIS A 91 8.28 -12.96 28.58
CA HIS A 91 8.28 -14.17 27.79
C HIS A 91 7.13 -15.11 28.21
N ALA A 92 6.45 -15.71 27.22
CA ALA A 92 5.36 -16.69 27.22
C ALA A 92 4.22 -16.53 28.26
N ASP A 93 4.53 -16.59 29.55
CA ASP A 93 3.56 -16.69 30.65
C ASP A 93 3.82 -15.71 31.80
N ALA A 94 4.87 -14.87 31.70
CA ALA A 94 5.26 -14.00 32.79
C ALA A 94 5.67 -12.60 32.33
N LEU A 95 5.29 -11.64 33.17
CA LEU A 95 5.46 -10.22 32.98
C LEU A 95 6.31 -9.64 34.10
N LEU A 96 7.57 -9.31 33.81
CA LEU A 96 8.51 -8.70 34.73
C LEU A 96 8.45 -7.15 34.70
N ILE A 97 7.72 -6.56 35.64
CA ILE A 97 7.47 -5.12 35.76
C ILE A 97 8.43 -4.50 36.80
N GLN A 98 9.17 -3.46 36.43
CA GLN A 98 9.86 -2.61 37.40
C GLN A 98 9.08 -1.32 37.69
N THR A 99 8.78 -1.05 38.96
CA THR A 99 8.13 0.21 39.41
C THR A 99 9.15 1.24 39.91
N HIS A 100 8.75 2.51 40.00
CA HIS A 100 9.57 3.62 40.50
C HIS A 100 10.03 3.45 41.97
N ASP A 101 9.40 2.57 42.75
CA ASP A 101 9.87 2.24 44.12
C ASP A 101 11.03 1.22 44.10
N ASP A 102 11.66 1.07 42.93
CA ASP A 102 12.66 0.07 42.58
C ASP A 102 12.21 -1.38 42.80
N VAL A 103 10.90 -1.62 42.87
CA VAL A 103 10.32 -2.93 43.10
C VAL A 103 10.12 -3.63 41.78
N VAL A 104 10.59 -4.88 41.71
CA VAL A 104 10.46 -5.74 40.55
C VAL A 104 9.36 -6.75 40.81
N GLN A 105 8.36 -6.82 39.93
CA GLN A 105 7.21 -7.71 40.04
C GLN A 105 7.21 -8.67 38.85
N LEU A 106 7.29 -9.96 39.14
CA LEU A 106 6.94 -11.00 38.17
C LEU A 106 5.43 -11.24 38.26
N VAL A 107 4.72 -11.07 37.14
CA VAL A 107 3.27 -11.23 37.03
C VAL A 107 2.98 -12.36 36.06
N GLY A 108 2.44 -13.47 36.54
CA GLY A 108 1.96 -14.55 35.66
C GLY A 108 0.80 -14.08 34.78
N LEU A 109 0.94 -14.14 33.46
CA LEU A 109 -0.07 -13.76 32.47
C LEU A 109 -1.25 -14.75 32.44
N ALA A 110 -1.09 -15.98 32.95
CA ALA A 110 -2.18 -16.95 33.09
C ALA A 110 -3.02 -16.71 34.36
N ASP A 111 -2.36 -16.59 35.52
CA ASP A 111 -3.01 -16.74 36.84
C ASP A 111 -2.93 -15.51 37.77
N ASP A 112 -2.41 -14.36 37.28
CA ASP A 112 -2.18 -13.13 38.06
C ASP A 112 -1.31 -13.33 39.32
N ALA A 113 -0.54 -14.43 39.37
CA ALA A 113 0.41 -14.68 40.44
C ALA A 113 1.47 -13.57 40.44
N ARG A 114 1.57 -12.82 41.54
CA ARG A 114 2.57 -11.75 41.71
C ARG A 114 3.66 -12.21 42.64
N VAL A 115 4.90 -12.15 42.18
CA VAL A 115 6.08 -12.28 43.02
C VAL A 115 6.80 -10.94 43.04
N THR A 116 7.00 -10.40 44.23
CA THR A 116 7.68 -9.12 44.46
C THR A 116 9.11 -9.38 44.90
N THR A 117 10.11 -8.86 44.18
CA THR A 117 11.53 -8.94 44.53
C THR A 117 12.13 -7.56 44.80
N ALA A 118 13.37 -7.55 45.32
CA ALA A 118 13.97 -6.48 46.12
C ALA A 118 14.13 -5.12 45.42
N ALA A 119 14.20 -4.07 46.26
CA ALA A 119 14.36 -2.67 45.88
C ALA A 119 15.80 -2.33 45.46
N GLY A 120 15.98 -1.72 44.29
CA GLY A 120 17.16 -0.92 43.92
C GLY A 120 17.74 -1.10 42.51
N THR A 121 17.03 -1.73 41.57
CA THR A 121 17.68 -2.38 40.41
C THR A 121 16.98 -2.08 39.08
N TYR A 122 17.70 -1.60 38.04
CA TYR A 122 17.18 -1.46 36.66
C TYR A 122 17.06 -2.83 35.98
N LEU A 123 15.92 -3.10 35.33
CA LEU A 123 15.73 -4.30 34.52
C LEU A 123 16.67 -4.28 33.32
N GLY A 124 17.39 -5.38 33.09
CA GLY A 124 18.30 -5.53 31.96
C GLY A 124 17.68 -6.29 30.79
N ALA A 125 17.49 -7.60 30.96
CA ALA A 125 16.91 -8.50 29.96
C ALA A 125 16.38 -9.80 30.61
N ILE A 126 15.50 -10.53 29.91
CA ILE A 126 15.04 -11.89 30.27
C ILE A 126 15.46 -12.88 29.17
N ALA A 127 15.79 -14.12 29.55
CA ALA A 127 16.01 -15.20 28.59
C ALA A 127 14.68 -15.72 28.02
N GLU A 128 14.72 -16.26 26.81
CA GLU A 128 13.52 -16.82 26.16
C GLU A 128 12.92 -17.98 26.97
N ASP A 129 13.69 -18.79 27.68
CA ASP A 129 13.11 -19.86 28.49
C ASP A 129 12.41 -19.39 29.79
N CYS A 130 12.27 -18.07 30.00
CA CYS A 130 11.79 -17.45 31.23
C CYS A 130 12.52 -17.93 32.49
N SER A 131 13.71 -18.53 32.37
CA SER A 131 14.41 -19.10 33.53
C SER A 131 15.33 -18.07 34.16
N THR A 132 15.84 -17.12 33.37
CA THR A 132 16.95 -16.26 33.74
C THR A 132 16.64 -14.79 33.48
N VAL A 133 16.91 -13.93 34.45
CA VAL A 133 16.74 -12.48 34.36
C VAL A 133 18.03 -11.79 34.76
N VAL A 134 18.45 -10.83 33.96
CA VAL A 134 19.57 -9.94 34.27
C VAL A 134 19.04 -8.61 34.77
N MET A 135 19.57 -8.20 35.91
CA MET A 135 19.25 -6.96 36.59
C MET A 135 20.52 -6.10 36.72
N GLN A 136 20.46 -4.83 36.34
CA GLN A 136 21.56 -3.87 36.48
C GLN A 136 21.26 -2.87 37.62
N PRO A 137 21.90 -2.99 38.79
CA PRO A 137 21.74 -2.02 39.86
C PRO A 137 22.28 -0.63 39.47
N ALA A 138 21.71 0.41 40.08
CA ALA A 138 22.15 1.81 39.86
C ALA A 138 23.63 2.02 40.24
N GLU A 139 24.12 1.24 41.20
CA GLU A 139 25.54 1.11 41.59
C GLU A 139 25.86 -0.38 41.81
N GLY A 140 26.82 -0.95 41.09
CA GLY A 140 27.29 -2.33 41.32
C GLY A 140 27.44 -3.20 40.07
N ALA A 141 27.68 -4.50 40.31
CA ALA A 141 27.78 -5.54 39.29
C ALA A 141 26.39 -5.99 38.81
N SER A 142 26.29 -6.55 37.60
CA SER A 142 25.01 -7.08 37.09
C SER A 142 24.60 -8.33 37.87
N GLU A 143 23.35 -8.43 38.27
CA GLU A 143 22.81 -9.58 39.02
C GLU A 143 22.02 -10.49 38.10
N VAL A 144 22.22 -11.81 38.25
CA VAL A 144 21.49 -12.83 37.50
C VAL A 144 20.56 -13.59 38.43
N TRP A 145 19.30 -13.62 38.07
CA TRP A 145 18.21 -14.18 38.85
C TRP A 145 17.63 -15.39 38.12
N ASP A 146 17.46 -16.49 38.86
CA ASP A 146 16.73 -17.67 38.38
C ASP A 146 15.25 -17.53 38.79
N LEU A 147 14.35 -17.49 37.81
CA LEU A 147 12.91 -17.29 38.01
C LEU A 147 12.20 -18.53 38.56
N GLY A 148 12.78 -19.73 38.40
CA GLY A 148 12.24 -20.97 38.98
C GLY A 148 12.40 -21.03 40.51
N THR A 149 13.39 -20.32 41.05
CA THR A 149 13.71 -20.30 42.49
C THR A 149 13.49 -18.94 43.15
N LEU A 150 13.36 -17.85 42.36
CA LEU A 150 13.06 -16.47 42.79
C LEU A 150 14.06 -15.90 43.81
N ILE A 151 15.32 -16.37 43.75
CA ILE A 151 16.44 -15.95 44.60
C ILE A 151 17.57 -15.49 43.65
N PRO A 152 18.32 -14.42 43.97
CA PRO A 152 19.53 -14.08 43.22
C PRO A 152 20.47 -15.30 43.22
N GLY A 153 20.64 -15.91 42.04
CA GLY A 153 21.36 -17.18 41.90
C GLY A 153 22.86 -16.97 41.72
N HIS A 154 23.26 -15.87 41.09
CA HIS A 154 24.65 -15.52 40.81
C HIS A 154 24.80 -14.01 40.54
N THR A 155 25.89 -13.39 41.01
CA THR A 155 26.27 -12.03 40.60
C THR A 155 27.33 -12.14 39.52
N VAL A 156 27.14 -11.46 38.39
CA VAL A 156 28.14 -11.41 37.30
C VAL A 156 28.87 -10.09 37.37
N ASN A 157 30.20 -10.12 37.50
CA ASN A 157 31.03 -8.91 37.60
C ASN A 157 31.21 -8.17 36.25
N ALA A 158 30.11 -7.99 35.52
CA ALA A 158 30.09 -7.23 34.28
C ALA A 158 30.22 -5.71 34.55
N PRO A 159 30.94 -4.97 33.68
CA PRO A 159 30.98 -3.51 33.74
C PRO A 159 29.57 -2.93 33.60
N ARG A 160 29.35 -1.72 34.14
CA ARG A 160 28.12 -0.98 33.89
C ARG A 160 27.99 -0.72 32.38
N GLY A 161 26.86 -1.10 31.81
CA GLY A 161 26.58 -0.89 30.40
C GLY A 161 26.22 0.57 30.07
N SER A 162 26.55 1.00 28.85
CA SER A 162 26.03 2.23 28.22
C SER A 162 24.59 2.05 27.70
N SER A 163 24.16 0.81 27.47
CA SER A 163 22.80 0.40 27.09
C SER A 163 22.28 -0.69 28.03
N ALA A 164 21.00 -1.06 27.88
CA ALA A 164 20.48 -2.30 28.46
C ALA A 164 21.31 -3.51 27.94
N PRO A 165 21.62 -4.49 28.81
CA PRO A 165 22.32 -5.70 28.41
C PRO A 165 21.41 -6.57 27.53
N ALA A 166 21.98 -7.31 26.59
CA ALA A 166 21.25 -8.26 25.76
C ALA A 166 21.58 -9.69 26.21
N LEU A 167 20.58 -10.56 26.24
CA LEU A 167 20.72 -11.97 26.62
C LEU A 167 20.66 -12.86 25.38
N SER A 168 21.43 -13.95 25.39
CA SER A 168 21.15 -15.06 24.50
C SER A 168 19.85 -15.76 24.93
N PRO A 169 19.07 -16.31 23.99
CA PRO A 169 17.81 -16.99 24.30
C PRO A 169 17.88 -18.10 25.34
N ASP A 170 18.98 -18.86 25.32
CA ASP A 170 19.26 -19.93 26.28
C ASP A 170 19.70 -19.45 27.67
N GLY A 171 19.77 -18.12 27.88
CA GLY A 171 20.18 -17.50 29.13
C GLY A 171 21.62 -17.80 29.55
N LEU A 172 22.45 -18.32 28.63
CA LEU A 172 23.84 -18.69 28.94
C LEU A 172 24.81 -17.53 28.79
N TYR A 173 24.53 -16.60 27.88
CA TYR A 173 25.40 -15.48 27.55
C TYR A 173 24.70 -14.14 27.74
N MET A 174 25.46 -13.16 28.23
CA MET A 174 25.03 -11.77 28.35
C MET A 174 26.01 -10.87 27.61
N ALA A 175 25.52 -10.03 26.71
CA ALA A 175 26.29 -8.99 26.06
C ALA A 175 26.03 -7.63 26.74
N VAL A 176 27.10 -6.90 27.05
CA VAL A 176 27.03 -5.57 27.68
C VAL A 176 27.93 -4.61 26.95
N SER A 177 27.36 -3.55 26.37
CA SER A 177 28.14 -2.47 25.76
C SER A 177 28.59 -1.46 26.81
N HIS A 178 29.81 -0.96 26.76
CA HIS A 178 30.30 0.11 27.65
C HIS A 178 31.40 0.92 26.96
N GLU A 179 31.64 2.14 27.44
CA GLU A 179 32.72 2.99 26.95
C GLU A 179 33.96 2.85 27.84
N ILE A 180 35.13 2.72 27.21
CA ILE A 180 36.42 2.80 27.89
C ILE A 180 37.01 4.18 27.64
N HIS A 181 37.25 4.92 28.72
CA HIS A 181 37.97 6.19 28.71
C HIS A 181 39.40 5.97 29.22
N ARG A 182 40.40 6.17 28.36
CA ARG A 182 41.80 6.12 28.76
C ARG A 182 42.38 7.51 29.00
N ALA A 183 43.41 7.57 29.84
CA ALA A 183 44.05 8.82 30.25
C ALA A 183 44.79 9.56 29.10
N ASP A 184 45.02 8.87 27.98
CA ASP A 184 45.60 9.41 26.74
C ASP A 184 44.56 10.09 25.83
N GLY A 185 43.29 10.12 26.24
CA GLY A 185 42.19 10.69 25.46
C GLY A 185 41.57 9.73 24.46
N GLU A 186 41.91 8.44 24.51
CA GLU A 186 41.28 7.41 23.70
C GLU A 186 39.88 7.05 24.27
N HIS A 187 38.86 7.13 23.41
CA HIS A 187 37.47 6.76 23.69
C HIS A 187 37.09 5.56 22.80
N ARG A 188 36.85 4.39 23.40
CA ARG A 188 36.43 3.19 22.64
C ARG A 188 35.12 2.63 23.18
N ALA A 189 34.20 2.31 22.28
CA ALA A 189 33.02 1.53 22.60
C ALA A 189 33.38 0.03 22.54
N VAL A 190 33.05 -0.70 23.58
CA VAL A 190 33.39 -2.12 23.75
C VAL A 190 32.14 -2.90 24.12
N ILE A 191 31.99 -4.09 23.57
CA ILE A 191 30.95 -5.05 23.99
C ILE A 191 31.64 -6.22 24.67
N ASP A 192 31.33 -6.45 25.95
CA ASP A 192 31.78 -7.63 26.67
C ASP A 192 30.68 -8.69 26.65
N VAL A 193 31.03 -9.90 26.23
CA VAL A 193 30.17 -11.09 26.26
C VAL A 193 30.58 -11.92 27.47
N TRP A 194 29.63 -12.19 28.35
CA TRP A 194 29.82 -12.90 29.61
C TRP A 194 29.14 -14.27 29.55
N ASP A 195 29.86 -15.31 29.96
CA ASP A 195 29.25 -16.61 30.30
C ASP A 195 28.65 -16.48 31.71
N ILE A 196 27.32 -16.51 31.77
CA ILE A 196 26.54 -16.29 32.99
C ILE A 196 26.82 -17.40 34.02
N LYS A 197 26.94 -18.65 33.58
CA LYS A 197 27.11 -19.80 34.48
C LYS A 197 28.51 -19.87 35.05
N ARG A 198 29.51 -19.42 34.29
CA ARG A 198 30.92 -19.46 34.69
C ARG A 198 31.40 -18.16 35.36
N ASP A 199 30.62 -17.08 35.28
CA ASP A 199 31.01 -15.72 35.71
C ASP A 199 32.37 -15.30 35.17
N GLU A 200 32.56 -15.55 33.87
CA GLU A 200 33.75 -15.15 33.16
C GLU A 200 33.41 -14.45 31.86
N ARG A 201 34.25 -13.48 31.50
CA ARG A 201 34.15 -12.83 30.21
C ARG A 201 34.55 -13.82 29.12
N HIS A 202 33.58 -14.22 28.31
CA HIS A 202 33.74 -15.11 27.19
C HIS A 202 34.45 -14.42 26.02
N ALA A 203 34.00 -13.22 25.64
CA ALA A 203 34.58 -12.45 24.55
C ALA A 203 34.57 -10.94 24.84
N ARG A 204 35.46 -10.21 24.15
CA ARG A 204 35.49 -8.73 24.14
C ARG A 204 35.57 -8.25 22.70
N ILE A 205 34.58 -7.47 22.29
CA ILE A 205 34.44 -6.91 20.96
C ILE A 205 34.83 -5.43 21.02
N ASP A 206 35.84 -5.04 20.23
CA ASP A 206 36.14 -3.63 20.01
C ASP A 206 35.22 -3.10 18.91
N ALA A 207 34.09 -2.51 19.34
CA ALA A 207 33.09 -1.98 18.41
C ALA A 207 33.53 -0.62 17.84
N GLY A 208 34.46 0.08 18.52
CA GLY A 208 34.95 1.43 18.24
C GLY A 208 35.87 1.58 17.03
N SER A 209 35.80 2.75 16.40
CA SER A 209 36.89 3.30 15.56
C SER A 209 37.76 4.20 16.44
N PRO A 210 39.10 4.21 16.31
CA PRO A 210 39.99 5.03 17.16
C PRO A 210 39.69 6.54 17.11
N ASP A 211 39.01 6.99 16.05
CA ASP A 211 38.88 8.41 15.70
C ASP A 211 37.51 9.02 16.04
N VAL A 212 36.51 8.24 16.48
CA VAL A 212 35.15 8.74 16.77
C VAL A 212 34.51 8.01 17.97
N PRO A 213 34.01 8.73 19.00
CA PRO A 213 33.24 8.10 20.06
C PRO A 213 31.92 7.54 19.49
N LEU A 214 31.81 6.23 19.41
CA LEU A 214 30.57 5.54 19.08
C LEU A 214 29.65 5.55 20.30
N GLY A 215 28.42 6.02 20.13
CA GLY A 215 27.35 5.68 21.06
C GLY A 215 26.71 4.36 20.60
N LEU A 216 26.86 3.30 21.39
CA LEU A 216 26.07 2.06 21.27
C LEU A 216 24.86 2.21 22.19
N TRP A 217 23.68 2.32 21.60
CA TRP A 217 22.43 2.58 22.36
C TRP A 217 21.51 1.36 22.36
N ASN A 218 21.57 0.55 21.31
CA ASN A 218 20.79 -0.66 21.10
C ASN A 218 21.73 -1.85 20.87
N LEU A 219 21.54 -2.90 21.65
CA LEU A 219 22.30 -4.14 21.60
C LEU A 219 21.31 -5.30 21.58
N THR A 220 21.50 -6.26 20.68
CA THR A 220 20.63 -7.44 20.58
C THR A 220 21.44 -8.67 20.17
N VAL A 221 21.02 -9.86 20.63
CA VAL A 221 21.64 -11.15 20.34
C VAL A 221 20.74 -11.94 19.39
N SER A 222 21.32 -12.66 18.45
CA SER A 222 20.55 -13.51 17.54
C SER A 222 19.90 -14.69 18.28
N PRO A 223 18.82 -15.29 17.74
CA PRO A 223 18.10 -16.38 18.39
C PRO A 223 18.95 -17.64 18.68
N ASP A 224 19.99 -17.86 17.87
CA ASP A 224 20.94 -18.96 18.07
C ASP A 224 22.08 -18.61 19.05
N GLY A 225 22.10 -17.39 19.60
CA GLY A 225 23.15 -16.88 20.48
C GLY A 225 24.50 -16.62 19.78
N ALA A 226 24.61 -16.91 18.48
CA ALA A 226 25.90 -16.93 17.78
C ALA A 226 26.35 -15.55 17.30
N ARG A 227 25.43 -14.57 17.21
CA ARG A 227 25.70 -13.25 16.67
C ARG A 227 25.17 -12.15 17.59
N ILE A 228 25.89 -11.03 17.60
CA ILE A 228 25.51 -9.81 18.32
C ILE A 228 25.34 -8.71 17.30
N ALA A 229 24.25 -7.97 17.35
CA ALA A 229 24.04 -6.77 16.56
C ALA A 229 23.93 -5.54 17.46
N ALA A 230 24.55 -4.44 17.04
CA ALA A 230 24.41 -3.16 17.71
C ALA A 230 24.31 -2.02 16.70
N ASP A 231 23.58 -0.97 17.07
CA ASP A 231 23.56 0.25 16.29
C ASP A 231 24.91 0.97 16.39
N THR A 232 25.35 1.57 15.29
CA THR A 232 26.63 2.28 15.27
C THR A 232 26.46 3.66 14.68
N ARG A 233 27.13 4.64 15.30
CA ARG A 233 27.13 6.02 14.83
C ARG A 233 28.56 6.54 14.66
N GLU A 234 28.97 6.72 13.40
CA GLU A 234 30.31 7.21 13.06
C GLU A 234 30.21 8.45 12.18
N ALA A 235 30.84 9.56 12.58
CA ALA A 235 31.01 10.78 11.76
C ALA A 235 29.72 11.31 11.05
N GLY A 236 28.56 11.23 11.72
CA GLY A 236 27.29 11.69 11.15
C GLY A 236 26.60 10.69 10.21
N LYS A 237 27.09 9.45 10.14
CA LYS A 237 26.38 8.30 9.59
C LYS A 237 25.83 7.46 10.75
N SER A 238 24.65 6.89 10.53
CA SER A 238 24.06 5.90 11.43
C SER A 238 23.90 4.59 10.68
N GLY A 239 24.02 3.49 11.39
CA GLY A 239 23.88 2.15 10.85
C GLY A 239 23.88 1.10 11.95
N PHE A 240 24.29 -0.12 11.61
CA PHE A 240 24.47 -1.19 12.57
C PHE A 240 25.61 -2.11 12.13
N ARG A 241 26.14 -2.87 13.08
CA ARG A 241 27.16 -3.88 12.84
C ARG A 241 26.74 -5.19 13.49
N ILE A 242 27.23 -6.30 12.94
CA ILE A 242 27.00 -7.66 13.42
C ILE A 242 28.36 -8.29 13.67
N TRP A 243 28.52 -8.89 14.84
CA TRP A 243 29.71 -9.61 15.26
C TRP A 243 29.38 -11.06 15.58
N ASP A 244 30.37 -11.93 15.42
CA ASP A 244 30.35 -13.28 15.96
C ASP A 244 30.52 -13.22 17.49
N ALA A 245 29.60 -13.83 18.23
CA ALA A 245 29.54 -13.71 19.69
C ALA A 245 30.69 -14.42 20.40
N ALA A 246 31.27 -15.46 19.79
CA ALA A 246 32.32 -16.28 20.39
C ALA A 246 33.72 -15.70 20.15
N THR A 247 33.97 -15.23 18.93
CA THR A 247 35.28 -14.72 18.49
C THR A 247 35.39 -13.21 18.60
N GLY A 248 34.26 -12.51 18.53
CA GLY A 248 34.19 -11.05 18.43
C GLY A 248 34.58 -10.49 17.06
N GLU A 249 34.72 -11.34 16.04
CA GLU A 249 34.99 -10.90 14.68
C GLU A 249 33.78 -10.16 14.08
N GLU A 250 34.03 -9.03 13.40
CA GLU A 250 32.99 -8.31 12.66
C GLU A 250 32.59 -9.15 11.45
N LEU A 251 31.34 -9.64 11.45
CA LEU A 251 30.78 -10.43 10.35
C LEU A 251 30.21 -9.54 9.26
N ALA A 252 29.61 -8.41 9.65
CA ALA A 252 28.83 -7.57 8.76
C ALA A 252 28.70 -6.14 9.29
N ARG A 253 28.61 -5.14 8.39
CA ARG A 253 28.35 -3.73 8.74
C ARG A 253 27.51 -3.01 7.69
N ARG A 254 26.71 -2.04 8.13
CA ARG A 254 25.95 -1.12 7.27
C ARG A 254 26.18 0.33 7.69
N GLU A 255 26.43 1.24 6.75
CA GLU A 255 26.74 2.66 7.03
C GLU A 255 26.10 3.62 6.02
N ASP A 256 24.85 3.37 5.67
CA ASP A 256 24.24 3.96 4.48
C ASP A 256 23.12 4.94 4.79
N SER A 257 22.65 4.99 6.05
CA SER A 257 21.57 5.90 6.40
C SER A 257 22.10 7.33 6.59
N PRO A 258 21.43 8.35 6.02
CA PRO A 258 21.63 9.74 6.43
C PRO A 258 21.49 9.83 7.96
N SER A 259 22.15 10.82 8.58
CA SER A 259 22.41 11.06 10.03
C SER A 259 21.26 10.92 11.06
N TYR A 260 20.15 10.24 10.76
CA TYR A 260 19.03 9.96 11.65
C TYR A 260 19.38 8.81 12.60
N TRP A 261 18.93 8.86 13.85
CA TRP A 261 19.25 7.81 14.82
C TRP A 261 18.45 6.56 14.56
N THR A 262 19.13 5.42 14.46
CA THR A 262 18.51 4.11 14.62
C THR A 262 18.09 4.01 16.08
N ARG A 263 16.79 3.88 16.34
CA ARG A 263 16.24 3.81 17.70
C ARG A 263 15.89 2.40 18.13
N ALA A 264 15.71 1.48 17.18
CA ALA A 264 15.36 0.11 17.46
C ALA A 264 16.05 -0.85 16.48
N LEU A 265 16.46 -2.00 17.00
CA LEU A 265 16.95 -3.16 16.26
C LEU A 265 16.26 -4.41 16.80
N ALA A 266 15.85 -5.31 15.92
CA ALA A 266 15.26 -6.59 16.31
C ALA A 266 15.69 -7.70 15.33
N TRP A 267 15.96 -8.90 15.86
CA TRP A 267 16.17 -10.11 15.07
C TRP A 267 14.84 -10.80 14.79
N SER A 268 14.71 -11.43 13.63
CA SER A 268 13.67 -12.43 13.40
C SER A 268 13.97 -13.68 14.22
N ALA A 269 12.94 -14.42 14.63
CA ALA A 269 13.07 -15.63 15.44
C ALA A 269 13.89 -16.76 14.77
N ASP A 270 13.94 -16.80 13.44
CA ASP A 270 14.81 -17.72 12.68
C ASP A 270 16.26 -17.22 12.52
N GLY A 271 16.57 -16.02 13.03
CA GLY A 271 17.87 -15.37 12.92
C GLY A 271 18.24 -14.94 11.49
N ARG A 272 17.32 -15.02 10.53
CA ARG A 272 17.61 -14.73 9.13
C ARG A 272 17.56 -13.24 8.80
N TYR A 273 16.76 -12.48 9.53
CA TYR A 273 16.51 -11.07 9.25
C TYR A 273 16.81 -10.18 10.45
N ILE A 274 17.15 -8.93 10.15
CA ILE A 274 17.20 -7.85 11.14
C ILE A 274 16.22 -6.76 10.68
N ALA A 275 15.43 -6.22 11.60
CA ALA A 275 14.67 -5.01 11.40
C ALA A 275 15.37 -3.84 12.09
N SER A 276 15.45 -2.68 11.42
CA SER A 276 15.93 -1.43 12.01
C SER A 276 14.90 -0.33 11.87
N GLY A 277 14.68 0.46 12.91
CA GLY A 277 13.74 1.60 12.91
C GLY A 277 14.43 2.92 13.26
N ASP A 278 14.05 4.02 12.59
CA ASP A 278 14.69 5.33 12.76
C ASP A 278 13.75 6.49 13.18
N GLU A 279 14.36 7.66 13.41
CA GLU A 279 13.69 8.92 13.78
C GLU A 279 12.81 9.55 12.69
N ARG A 280 12.79 9.01 11.47
CA ARG A 280 11.92 9.45 10.39
C ARG A 280 10.74 8.52 10.17
N GLY A 281 10.66 7.42 10.92
CA GLY A 281 9.66 6.39 10.71
C GLY A 281 10.07 5.36 9.66
N ASP A 282 11.31 5.37 9.19
CA ASP A 282 11.80 4.33 8.29
C ASP A 282 12.06 3.06 9.08
N ILE A 283 11.46 1.97 8.61
CA ILE A 283 11.67 0.61 9.09
C ILE A 283 12.28 -0.15 7.93
N VAL A 284 13.45 -0.73 8.13
CA VAL A 284 14.17 -1.44 7.08
C VAL A 284 14.40 -2.88 7.51
N LEU A 285 14.05 -3.82 6.64
CA LEU A 285 14.31 -5.24 6.79
C LEU A 285 15.58 -5.60 6.02
N TRP A 286 16.51 -6.25 6.72
CA TRP A 286 17.82 -6.63 6.23
C TRP A 286 17.97 -8.14 6.22
N ASP A 287 18.67 -8.69 5.24
CA ASP A 287 19.21 -10.05 5.35
C ASP A 287 20.36 -10.03 6.36
N ALA A 288 20.30 -10.87 7.39
CA ALA A 288 21.28 -10.83 8.47
C ALA A 288 22.66 -11.36 8.08
N ASN A 289 22.78 -12.06 6.94
CA ASN A 289 24.05 -12.59 6.45
C ASN A 289 24.70 -11.66 5.44
N SER A 290 23.95 -11.19 4.44
CA SER A 290 24.49 -10.30 3.40
C SER A 290 24.39 -8.81 3.74
N VAL A 291 23.52 -8.44 4.67
CA VAL A 291 23.17 -7.05 5.02
C VAL A 291 22.54 -6.27 3.86
N ASP A 292 21.96 -6.98 2.90
CA ASP A 292 21.20 -6.37 1.81
C ASP A 292 19.83 -5.89 2.30
N GLU A 293 19.37 -4.75 1.77
CA GLU A 293 18.03 -4.21 2.03
C GLU A 293 16.96 -5.05 1.31
N LEU A 294 16.20 -5.81 2.10
CA LEU A 294 15.11 -6.67 1.62
C LEU A 294 13.82 -5.89 1.44
N ASP A 295 13.48 -5.02 2.39
CA ASP A 295 12.33 -4.12 2.26
C ASP A 295 12.53 -2.86 3.09
N ARG A 296 11.77 -1.83 2.73
CA ARG A 296 11.67 -0.57 3.45
C ARG A 296 10.21 -0.21 3.60
N LEU A 297 9.80 -0.13 4.84
CA LEU A 297 8.49 0.32 5.28
C LEU A 297 8.65 1.72 5.87
N ARG A 298 7.57 2.50 5.77
CA ARG A 298 7.56 3.86 6.31
C ARG A 298 6.30 4.01 7.14
N SER A 299 6.50 4.10 8.44
CA SER A 299 5.47 4.54 9.37
C SER A 299 5.32 6.07 9.27
N HIS A 300 4.21 6.60 9.80
CA HIS A 300 3.95 8.03 9.87
C HIS A 300 4.69 8.74 11.01
N GLN A 301 5.40 8.00 11.87
CA GLN A 301 6.06 8.57 13.04
C GLN A 301 7.38 7.86 13.39
N VAL A 302 8.21 8.52 14.21
CA VAL A 302 9.44 7.97 14.82
C VAL A 302 9.20 6.56 15.39
N VAL A 303 10.04 5.61 14.98
CA VAL A 303 10.07 4.26 15.56
C VAL A 303 10.83 4.29 16.89
N GLN A 304 10.25 3.69 17.94
CA GLN A 304 10.88 3.55 19.26
C GLN A 304 11.27 2.12 19.59
N SER A 305 10.48 1.14 19.15
CA SER A 305 10.69 -0.26 19.48
C SER A 305 10.21 -1.14 18.33
N LEU A 306 10.86 -2.28 18.17
CA LEU A 306 10.57 -3.29 17.15
C LEU A 306 10.60 -4.66 17.81
N ALA A 307 9.67 -5.54 17.43
CA ALA A 307 9.71 -6.96 17.79
C ALA A 307 9.12 -7.82 16.67
N PHE A 308 9.83 -8.89 16.32
CA PHE A 308 9.27 -9.93 15.46
C PHE A 308 8.36 -10.84 16.27
N SER A 309 7.37 -11.42 15.60
CA SER A 309 6.67 -12.60 16.11
C SER A 309 7.58 -13.83 16.06
N ASP A 310 7.23 -14.85 16.83
CA ASP A 310 8.03 -16.06 16.99
C ASP A 310 7.98 -16.95 15.74
N ASP A 311 6.87 -16.92 15.00
CA ASP A 311 6.79 -17.47 13.65
C ASP A 311 7.59 -16.67 12.61
N GLY A 312 8.10 -15.47 12.96
CA GLY A 312 8.80 -14.57 12.07
C GLY A 312 7.92 -13.93 10.98
N GLU A 313 6.60 -14.11 11.06
CA GLU A 313 5.63 -13.67 10.07
C GLU A 313 5.17 -12.23 10.27
N ARG A 314 5.36 -11.65 11.45
CA ARG A 314 4.91 -10.31 11.83
C ARG A 314 6.00 -9.48 12.48
N LEU A 315 5.88 -8.18 12.34
CA LEU A 315 6.70 -7.18 12.99
C LEU A 315 5.80 -6.16 13.70
N ALA A 316 5.95 -6.04 15.01
CA ALA A 316 5.35 -5.00 15.82
C ALA A 316 6.26 -3.78 15.86
N VAL A 317 5.67 -2.60 15.69
CA VAL A 317 6.37 -1.32 15.64
C VAL A 317 5.74 -0.37 16.64
N GLY A 318 6.47 -0.05 17.70
CA GLY A 318 6.06 0.97 18.68
C GLY A 318 6.49 2.36 18.23
N LEU A 319 5.55 3.32 18.16
CA LEU A 319 5.77 4.67 17.64
C LEU A 319 5.73 5.76 18.71
N TRP A 320 6.40 6.88 18.44
CA TRP A 320 6.44 8.04 19.35
C TRP A 320 5.10 8.77 19.55
N ASP A 321 4.04 8.46 18.81
CA ASP A 321 2.73 9.08 19.01
C ASP A 321 1.77 8.22 19.85
N SER A 322 2.29 7.19 20.52
CA SER A 322 1.52 6.20 21.29
C SER A 322 0.87 5.08 20.48
N THR A 323 1.06 5.07 19.16
CA THR A 323 0.53 4.03 18.26
C THR A 323 1.44 2.81 18.21
N VAL A 324 0.85 1.63 18.02
CA VAL A 324 1.56 0.41 17.66
C VAL A 324 1.04 -0.08 16.33
N GLU A 325 1.94 -0.29 15.37
CA GLU A 325 1.61 -0.88 14.07
C GLU A 325 2.03 -2.35 14.04
N LEU A 326 1.24 -3.16 13.35
CA LEU A 326 1.55 -4.55 13.07
C LEU A 326 1.71 -4.74 11.56
N TRP A 327 2.84 -5.30 11.15
CA TRP A 327 3.21 -5.50 9.76
C TRP A 327 3.41 -6.98 9.47
N ASP A 328 2.80 -7.49 8.40
CA ASP A 328 3.00 -8.88 7.96
C ASP A 328 4.30 -9.02 7.16
N VAL A 329 5.37 -9.44 7.81
CA VAL A 329 6.70 -9.60 7.19
C VAL A 329 6.95 -11.01 6.62
N ALA A 330 6.00 -11.95 6.78
CA ALA A 330 6.06 -13.38 6.40
C ALA A 330 6.50 -13.70 4.98
N ALA A 331 6.24 -12.78 4.05
CA ALA A 331 6.58 -12.98 2.65
C ALA A 331 8.10 -13.12 2.49
N GLY A 332 8.52 -14.31 2.04
CA GLY A 332 9.93 -14.61 1.77
C GLY A 332 10.56 -13.64 0.76
N PRO A 333 11.91 -13.63 0.65
CA PRO A 333 12.62 -12.68 -0.19
C PRO A 333 12.14 -12.68 -1.65
N VAL A 334 11.80 -13.85 -2.20
CA VAL A 334 11.29 -13.98 -3.58
C VAL A 334 9.95 -13.25 -3.77
N ALA A 335 9.04 -13.31 -2.81
CA ALA A 335 7.78 -12.56 -2.86
C ALA A 335 8.00 -11.04 -2.86
N ARG A 336 8.95 -10.56 -2.05
CA ARG A 336 9.33 -9.13 -2.02
C ARG A 336 9.95 -8.68 -3.33
N ASP A 337 10.80 -9.51 -3.92
CA ASP A 337 11.44 -9.24 -5.21
C ASP A 337 10.45 -9.28 -6.38
N ILE A 338 9.48 -10.21 -6.37
CA ILE A 338 8.35 -10.21 -7.32
C ILE A 338 7.61 -8.89 -7.22
N HIS A 339 7.23 -8.47 -6.01
CA HIS A 339 6.48 -7.23 -5.83
C HIS A 339 7.28 -5.99 -6.30
N ARG A 340 8.57 -5.94 -5.99
CA ARG A 340 9.48 -4.87 -6.40
C ARG A 340 9.67 -4.84 -7.93
N ALA A 341 9.79 -6.00 -8.58
CA ALA A 341 9.90 -6.10 -10.03
C ALA A 341 8.60 -5.68 -10.73
N VAL A 342 7.45 -6.14 -10.24
CA VAL A 342 6.14 -5.80 -10.79
C VAL A 342 5.85 -4.30 -10.71
N THR A 343 6.12 -3.67 -9.55
CA THR A 343 5.90 -2.23 -9.37
C THR A 343 6.81 -1.36 -10.25
N ARG A 344 7.98 -1.87 -10.65
CA ARG A 344 8.88 -1.21 -11.61
C ARG A 344 8.56 -1.54 -13.07
N GLY A 345 7.63 -2.47 -13.32
CA GLY A 345 7.31 -2.96 -14.65
C GLY A 345 8.38 -3.90 -15.26
N ASP A 346 9.26 -4.48 -14.44
CA ASP A 346 10.32 -5.38 -14.90
C ASP A 346 9.80 -6.82 -15.08
N VAL A 347 9.29 -7.10 -16.28
CA VAL A 347 8.72 -8.41 -16.65
C VAL A 347 9.78 -9.51 -16.61
N ALA A 348 11.02 -9.22 -16.99
CA ALA A 348 12.09 -10.21 -17.07
C ALA A 348 12.50 -10.70 -15.68
N ALA A 349 12.71 -9.77 -14.74
CA ALA A 349 12.99 -10.10 -13.35
C ALA A 349 11.81 -10.83 -12.71
N THR A 350 10.58 -10.37 -12.93
CA THR A 350 9.37 -11.02 -12.40
C THR A 350 9.28 -12.48 -12.86
N ARG A 351 9.53 -12.74 -14.15
CA ARG A 351 9.54 -14.10 -14.72
C ARG A 351 10.63 -14.98 -14.11
N GLN A 352 11.79 -14.41 -13.80
CA GLN A 352 12.86 -15.15 -13.13
C GLN A 352 12.47 -15.54 -11.70
N TRP A 353 11.88 -14.61 -10.94
CA TRP A 353 11.48 -14.86 -9.55
C TRP A 353 10.31 -15.83 -9.43
N LEU A 354 9.30 -15.73 -10.30
CA LEU A 354 8.18 -16.68 -10.36
C LEU A 354 8.64 -18.11 -10.71
N LYS A 355 9.73 -18.27 -11.47
CA LYS A 355 10.34 -19.59 -11.70
C LYS A 355 11.03 -20.14 -10.44
N ALA A 356 11.61 -19.27 -9.63
CA ALA A 356 12.30 -19.66 -8.40
C ALA A 356 11.29 -20.08 -7.31
N ASP A 357 10.19 -19.34 -7.18
CA ASP A 357 9.11 -19.68 -6.26
C ASP A 357 7.73 -19.30 -6.84
N PRO A 358 7.04 -20.25 -7.51
CA PRO A 358 5.71 -20.01 -8.07
C PRO A 358 4.64 -19.73 -7.01
N ALA A 359 4.80 -20.23 -5.78
CA ALA A 359 3.79 -20.05 -4.73
C ALA A 359 3.68 -18.58 -4.27
N SER A 360 4.73 -17.79 -4.50
CA SER A 360 4.81 -16.37 -4.14
C SER A 360 4.02 -15.43 -5.08
N VAL A 361 3.36 -15.92 -6.14
CA VAL A 361 2.65 -15.07 -7.11
C VAL A 361 1.55 -14.19 -6.50
N ASN A 362 0.89 -14.68 -5.44
CA ASN A 362 -0.18 -13.98 -4.72
C ASN A 362 0.29 -13.44 -3.35
N ALA A 363 1.58 -13.53 -3.04
CA ALA A 363 2.09 -13.11 -1.75
C ALA A 363 1.92 -11.60 -1.54
N ARG A 364 1.58 -11.23 -0.31
CA ARG A 364 1.27 -9.85 0.10
C ARG A 364 2.27 -9.38 1.15
N PRO A 365 3.54 -9.17 0.78
CA PRO A 365 4.55 -8.70 1.73
C PRO A 365 4.09 -7.39 2.36
N ASN A 366 4.12 -7.32 3.69
CA ASN A 366 3.86 -6.13 4.48
C ASN A 366 2.44 -5.58 4.31
N GLY A 367 1.46 -6.47 4.15
CA GLY A 367 0.06 -6.11 3.92
C GLY A 367 -0.19 -5.39 2.60
N ARG A 368 0.79 -5.36 1.69
CA ARG A 368 0.64 -4.75 0.36
C ARG A 368 -0.37 -5.54 -0.47
N PRO A 369 -1.10 -4.88 -1.38
CA PRO A 369 -1.94 -5.57 -2.35
C PRO A 369 -1.19 -6.63 -3.17
N ALA A 370 -1.92 -7.61 -3.69
CA ALA A 370 -1.35 -8.65 -4.54
C ALA A 370 -0.63 -8.04 -5.77
N PRO A 371 0.45 -8.66 -6.27
CA PRO A 371 1.20 -8.15 -7.42
C PRO A 371 0.32 -7.85 -8.65
N LEU A 372 -0.71 -8.67 -8.88
CA LEU A 372 -1.65 -8.50 -9.99
C LEU A 372 -2.36 -7.14 -9.98
N LEU A 373 -2.65 -6.57 -8.80
CA LEU A 373 -3.27 -5.25 -8.69
C LEU A 373 -2.36 -4.16 -9.28
N TYR A 374 -1.05 -4.21 -8.99
CA TYR A 374 -0.08 -3.25 -9.48
C TYR A 374 0.14 -3.36 -10.99
N ALA A 375 0.17 -4.60 -11.50
CA ALA A 375 0.23 -4.86 -12.94
C ALA A 375 -1.01 -4.31 -13.66
N ALA A 376 -2.20 -4.49 -13.07
CA ALA A 376 -3.45 -3.94 -13.61
C ALA A 376 -3.48 -2.42 -13.56
N LEU A 377 -3.09 -1.78 -12.45
CA LEU A 377 -3.05 -0.32 -12.30
C LEU A 377 -2.09 0.34 -13.30
N SER A 378 -0.95 -0.29 -13.56
CA SER A 378 0.04 0.19 -14.54
C SER A 378 -0.33 -0.12 -15.99
N LEU A 379 -1.45 -0.84 -16.23
CA LEU A 379 -1.92 -1.28 -17.54
C LEU A 379 -0.86 -2.08 -18.32
N ASN A 380 0.00 -2.80 -17.61
CA ASN A 380 1.05 -3.62 -18.22
C ASN A 380 0.49 -4.98 -18.62
N VAL A 381 0.00 -5.07 -19.87
CA VAL A 381 -0.62 -6.27 -20.44
C VAL A 381 0.28 -7.50 -20.33
N GLU A 382 1.58 -7.38 -20.62
CA GLU A 382 2.53 -8.50 -20.56
C GLU A 382 2.70 -9.00 -19.12
N MET A 383 2.82 -8.08 -18.16
CA MET A 383 2.93 -8.42 -16.75
C MET A 383 1.66 -9.08 -16.21
N VAL A 384 0.48 -8.57 -16.58
CA VAL A 384 -0.82 -9.16 -16.18
C VAL A 384 -0.92 -10.58 -16.71
N SER A 385 -0.65 -10.81 -18.01
CA SER A 385 -0.63 -12.15 -18.59
C SER A 385 0.34 -13.08 -17.86
N LEU A 386 1.57 -12.62 -17.60
CA LEU A 386 2.58 -13.40 -16.89
C LEU A 386 2.10 -13.85 -15.50
N LEU A 387 1.52 -12.94 -14.73
CA LEU A 387 1.04 -13.23 -13.38
C LEU A 387 -0.14 -14.22 -13.41
N LEU A 388 -1.10 -14.01 -14.30
CA LEU A 388 -2.25 -14.91 -14.48
C LEU A 388 -1.80 -16.32 -14.91
N GLU A 389 -0.83 -16.45 -15.81
CA GLU A 389 -0.23 -17.73 -16.22
C GLU A 389 0.39 -18.51 -15.05
N HIS A 390 0.85 -17.80 -14.00
CA HIS A 390 1.44 -18.41 -12.80
C HIS A 390 0.43 -18.57 -11.66
N GLY A 391 -0.86 -18.35 -11.90
CA GLY A 391 -1.92 -18.59 -10.92
C GLY A 391 -2.28 -17.38 -10.06
N ALA A 392 -2.01 -16.16 -10.52
CA ALA A 392 -2.46 -14.96 -9.83
C ALA A 392 -3.99 -14.89 -9.75
N THR A 393 -4.54 -14.59 -8.57
CA THR A 393 -6.00 -14.56 -8.35
C THR A 393 -6.58 -13.16 -8.63
N PRO A 394 -7.50 -13.01 -9.61
CA PRO A 394 -8.04 -11.70 -9.97
C PRO A 394 -9.24 -11.25 -9.11
N GLY A 395 -9.74 -12.10 -8.20
CA GLY A 395 -10.87 -11.82 -7.30
C GLY A 395 -10.48 -11.24 -5.94
N ASP A 396 -9.20 -10.94 -5.74
CA ASP A 396 -8.65 -10.42 -4.50
C ASP A 396 -9.06 -8.95 -4.28
N ASP A 397 -9.43 -8.57 -3.05
CA ASP A 397 -9.68 -7.17 -2.67
C ASP A 397 -8.34 -6.48 -2.32
N PRO A 398 -7.97 -5.34 -2.96
CA PRO A 398 -8.71 -4.57 -3.99
C PRO A 398 -8.75 -5.23 -5.38
N LEU A 399 -9.90 -5.14 -6.07
CA LEU A 399 -10.17 -5.77 -7.37
C LEU A 399 -9.27 -5.20 -8.50
N PRO A 400 -8.38 -6.01 -9.11
CA PRO A 400 -7.54 -5.60 -10.24
C PRO A 400 -8.34 -5.09 -11.44
N LEU A 401 -9.51 -5.67 -11.71
CA LEU A 401 -10.36 -5.26 -12.83
C LEU A 401 -10.87 -3.82 -12.64
N SER A 402 -11.35 -3.49 -11.46
CA SER A 402 -11.79 -2.13 -11.13
C SER A 402 -10.66 -1.12 -11.30
N MET A 403 -9.42 -1.48 -10.91
CA MET A 403 -8.26 -0.60 -11.09
C MET A 403 -7.92 -0.38 -12.56
N ALA A 404 -7.95 -1.42 -13.40
CA ALA A 404 -7.74 -1.27 -14.83
C ALA A 404 -8.80 -0.36 -15.48
N MET A 405 -10.04 -0.43 -15.01
CA MET A 405 -11.18 0.35 -15.53
C MET A 405 -11.34 1.74 -14.91
N THR A 406 -10.40 2.19 -14.07
CA THR A 406 -10.38 3.60 -13.60
C THR A 406 -10.08 4.59 -14.72
N HIS A 407 -9.30 4.17 -15.72
CA HIS A 407 -8.83 5.00 -16.83
C HIS A 407 -8.95 4.26 -18.17
N PRO A 408 -10.17 3.90 -18.61
CA PRO A 408 -10.41 3.04 -19.79
C PRO A 408 -9.84 3.61 -21.12
N TRP A 409 -9.59 4.92 -21.18
CA TRP A 409 -9.03 5.58 -22.35
C TRP A 409 -7.51 5.38 -22.51
N ARG A 410 -6.80 4.89 -21.49
CA ARG A 410 -5.38 4.57 -21.60
C ARG A 410 -5.20 3.28 -22.38
N GLY A 411 -4.20 3.25 -23.28
CA GLY A 411 -3.85 2.04 -24.01
C GLY A 411 -3.55 0.88 -23.07
N GLY A 412 -4.04 -0.32 -23.41
CA GLY A 412 -3.91 -1.53 -22.59
C GLY A 412 -5.04 -1.75 -21.56
N ALA A 413 -5.88 -0.76 -21.25
CA ALA A 413 -6.94 -0.92 -20.24
C ALA A 413 -7.95 -2.02 -20.60
N TYR A 414 -8.51 -1.99 -21.80
CA TYR A 414 -9.44 -3.02 -22.26
C TYR A 414 -8.78 -4.39 -22.48
N GLU A 415 -7.50 -4.42 -22.85
CA GLU A 415 -6.74 -5.68 -22.99
C GLU A 415 -6.51 -6.33 -21.62
N VAL A 416 -6.07 -5.55 -20.62
CA VAL A 416 -5.96 -6.00 -19.23
C VAL A 416 -7.32 -6.44 -18.70
N ALA A 417 -8.39 -5.68 -18.95
CA ALA A 417 -9.73 -6.01 -18.49
C ALA A 417 -10.26 -7.32 -19.10
N ALA A 418 -9.97 -7.57 -20.37
CA ALA A 418 -10.28 -8.83 -21.04
C ALA A 418 -9.53 -9.99 -20.38
N LEU A 419 -8.21 -9.87 -20.19
CA LEU A 419 -7.40 -10.88 -19.52
C LEU A 419 -7.90 -11.21 -18.11
N LEU A 420 -8.24 -10.18 -17.33
CA LEU A 420 -8.77 -10.35 -15.98
C LEU A 420 -10.14 -11.02 -16.00
N THR A 421 -11.04 -10.63 -16.90
CA THR A 421 -12.37 -11.22 -17.04
C THR A 421 -12.29 -12.68 -17.49
N ASP A 422 -11.40 -13.00 -18.44
CA ASP A 422 -11.12 -14.37 -18.89
C ASP A 422 -10.55 -15.24 -17.76
N ALA A 423 -9.79 -14.64 -16.84
CA ALA A 423 -9.29 -15.29 -15.63
C ALA A 423 -10.33 -15.38 -14.49
N GLY A 424 -11.58 -14.95 -14.72
CA GLY A 424 -12.66 -15.03 -13.75
C GLY A 424 -12.76 -13.85 -12.79
N ALA A 425 -12.18 -12.69 -13.12
CA ALA A 425 -12.39 -11.47 -12.34
C ALA A 425 -13.88 -11.10 -12.33
N VAL A 426 -14.41 -10.84 -11.14
CA VAL A 426 -15.78 -10.34 -11.02
C VAL A 426 -15.77 -8.82 -11.20
N ALA A 427 -16.50 -8.34 -12.20
CA ALA A 427 -16.71 -6.91 -12.39
C ALA A 427 -17.66 -6.37 -11.31
N ASP A 428 -17.24 -5.25 -10.69
CA ASP A 428 -18.16 -4.38 -9.97
C ASP A 428 -19.15 -3.72 -10.94
N PHE A 429 -20.15 -3.03 -10.40
CA PHE A 429 -21.19 -2.42 -11.22
C PHE A 429 -20.63 -1.45 -12.26
N HIS A 430 -19.75 -0.54 -11.84
CA HIS A 430 -19.15 0.46 -12.71
C HIS A 430 -18.36 -0.18 -13.88
N SER A 431 -17.51 -1.15 -13.58
CA SER A 431 -16.70 -1.88 -14.56
C SER A 431 -17.57 -2.71 -15.49
N ALA A 432 -18.63 -3.35 -14.98
CA ALA A 432 -19.58 -4.12 -15.78
C ALA A 432 -20.31 -3.23 -16.80
N LEU A 433 -20.68 -2.01 -16.41
CA LEU A 433 -21.28 -1.02 -17.32
C LEU A 433 -20.30 -0.60 -18.41
N GLN A 434 -19.04 -0.32 -18.07
CA GLN A 434 -18.02 0.09 -19.05
C GLN A 434 -17.66 -1.02 -20.04
N LEU A 435 -17.62 -2.28 -19.56
CA LEU A 435 -17.29 -3.44 -20.37
C LEU A 435 -18.50 -4.00 -21.13
N GLY A 436 -19.71 -3.54 -20.81
CA GLY A 436 -20.93 -4.01 -21.45
C GLY A 436 -21.33 -5.43 -21.06
N LEU A 437 -21.02 -5.86 -19.82
CA LEU A 437 -21.28 -7.22 -19.34
C LEU A 437 -22.77 -7.37 -18.96
N GLU A 438 -23.63 -7.62 -19.95
CA GLU A 438 -25.09 -7.65 -19.79
C GLU A 438 -25.57 -8.57 -18.64
N GLU A 439 -25.12 -9.82 -18.60
CA GLU A 439 -25.52 -10.78 -17.55
C GLU A 439 -25.13 -10.30 -16.15
N ARG A 440 -23.92 -9.74 -16.01
CA ARG A 440 -23.41 -9.22 -14.74
C ARG A 440 -24.17 -7.98 -14.28
N VAL A 441 -24.51 -7.08 -15.21
CA VAL A 441 -25.36 -5.92 -14.91
C VAL A 441 -26.75 -6.39 -14.45
N ALA A 442 -27.36 -7.36 -15.13
CA ALA A 442 -28.66 -7.91 -14.73
C ALA A 442 -28.63 -8.55 -13.34
N GLU A 443 -27.54 -9.26 -13.01
CA GLU A 443 -27.33 -9.85 -11.69
C GLU A 443 -27.26 -8.77 -10.60
N ILE A 444 -26.38 -7.77 -10.76
CA ILE A 444 -26.19 -6.71 -9.76
C ILE A 444 -27.49 -5.93 -9.54
N LEU A 445 -28.23 -5.60 -10.60
CA LEU A 445 -29.50 -4.86 -10.48
C LEU A 445 -30.62 -5.68 -9.84
N ARG A 446 -30.57 -7.01 -9.95
CA ARG A 446 -31.52 -7.90 -9.27
C ARG A 446 -31.28 -7.88 -7.77
N ASP A 447 -30.02 -7.86 -7.35
CA ASP A 447 -29.62 -7.90 -5.95
C ASP A 447 -29.73 -6.52 -5.28
N ASP A 448 -29.36 -5.45 -6.00
CA ASP A 448 -29.48 -4.06 -5.55
C ASP A 448 -29.98 -3.14 -6.67
N PRO A 449 -31.32 -2.97 -6.79
CA PRO A 449 -31.92 -2.06 -7.77
C PRO A 449 -31.51 -0.60 -7.57
N SER A 450 -31.05 -0.19 -6.38
CA SER A 450 -30.70 1.22 -6.11
C SER A 450 -29.45 1.67 -6.87
N GLN A 451 -28.63 0.73 -7.35
CA GLN A 451 -27.44 1.02 -8.14
C GLN A 451 -27.73 1.83 -9.41
N VAL A 452 -28.94 1.74 -9.98
CA VAL A 452 -29.34 2.53 -11.16
C VAL A 452 -29.34 4.04 -10.93
N HIS A 453 -29.42 4.47 -9.66
CA HIS A 453 -29.45 5.88 -9.26
C HIS A 453 -28.12 6.37 -8.69
N ARG A 454 -27.15 5.48 -8.52
CA ARG A 454 -25.84 5.83 -7.99
C ARG A 454 -25.14 6.82 -8.92
N THR A 455 -24.31 7.69 -8.38
CA THR A 455 -23.45 8.54 -9.21
C THR A 455 -22.01 8.31 -8.82
N ASP A 456 -21.25 7.67 -9.68
CA ASP A 456 -19.80 7.54 -9.54
C ASP A 456 -19.15 8.56 -10.47
N TRP A 457 -18.17 9.31 -9.95
CA TRP A 457 -17.49 10.39 -10.70
C TRP A 457 -18.42 11.49 -11.25
N GLY A 458 -19.59 11.68 -10.62
CA GLY A 458 -20.60 12.66 -11.05
C GLY A 458 -21.46 12.21 -12.23
N LEU A 459 -21.25 11.00 -12.77
CA LEU A 459 -22.05 10.42 -13.85
C LEU A 459 -23.04 9.39 -13.29
N SER A 460 -24.27 9.44 -13.79
CA SER A 460 -25.24 8.35 -13.60
C SER A 460 -24.86 7.11 -14.43
N PRO A 461 -25.28 5.89 -14.05
CA PRO A 461 -25.11 4.67 -14.83
C PRO A 461 -25.57 4.82 -16.27
N VAL A 462 -26.73 5.47 -16.48
CA VAL A 462 -27.30 5.71 -17.81
C VAL A 462 -26.43 6.65 -18.63
N SER A 463 -25.89 7.71 -18.03
CA SER A 463 -24.97 8.61 -18.75
C SER A 463 -23.64 7.94 -19.07
N LEU A 464 -23.09 7.14 -18.15
CA LEU A 464 -21.86 6.39 -18.38
C LEU A 464 -22.01 5.42 -19.55
N VAL A 465 -23.08 4.63 -19.56
CA VAL A 465 -23.35 3.66 -20.64
C VAL A 465 -23.65 4.36 -21.97
N ALA A 466 -24.24 5.55 -21.94
CA ALA A 466 -24.47 6.35 -23.14
C ALA A 466 -23.16 6.86 -23.74
N GLU A 467 -22.14 7.16 -22.93
CA GLU A 467 -20.80 7.51 -23.40
C GLU A 467 -20.04 6.32 -23.98
N VAL A 468 -20.20 5.13 -23.39
CA VAL A 468 -19.61 3.89 -23.89
C VAL A 468 -20.32 3.40 -25.17
N GLY A 469 -21.57 3.82 -25.38
CA GLY A 469 -22.35 3.46 -26.56
C GLY A 469 -23.02 2.09 -26.48
N ASN A 470 -23.14 1.49 -25.29
CA ASN A 470 -23.79 0.18 -25.13
C ASN A 470 -25.32 0.33 -24.97
N ALA A 471 -26.04 0.30 -26.09
CA ALA A 471 -27.48 0.49 -26.10
C ALA A 471 -28.28 -0.61 -25.37
N THR A 472 -27.78 -1.85 -25.33
CA THR A 472 -28.46 -2.95 -24.63
C THR A 472 -28.45 -2.73 -23.13
N VAL A 473 -27.27 -2.48 -22.55
CA VAL A 473 -27.12 -2.18 -21.12
C VAL A 473 -27.88 -0.90 -20.75
N GLY A 474 -27.86 0.11 -21.62
CA GLY A 474 -28.60 1.36 -21.42
C GLY A 474 -30.11 1.13 -21.28
N LYS A 475 -30.68 0.26 -22.12
CA LYS A 475 -32.10 -0.14 -22.03
C LYS A 475 -32.40 -0.89 -20.74
N MET A 476 -31.53 -1.81 -20.31
CA MET A 476 -31.68 -2.55 -19.05
C MET A 476 -31.73 -1.61 -17.84
N LEU A 477 -30.84 -0.60 -17.78
CA LEU A 477 -30.86 0.40 -16.70
C LEU A 477 -32.17 1.18 -16.66
N ILE A 478 -32.69 1.54 -17.84
CA ILE A 478 -33.94 2.30 -17.97
C ILE A 478 -35.15 1.48 -17.53
N GLU A 479 -35.21 0.20 -17.90
CA GLU A 479 -36.24 -0.74 -17.45
C GLU A 479 -36.18 -0.93 -15.93
N ALA A 480 -34.97 -0.91 -15.36
CA ALA A 480 -34.74 -0.94 -13.92
C ALA A 480 -35.02 0.41 -13.21
N GLY A 481 -35.50 1.43 -13.92
CA GLY A 481 -35.99 2.69 -13.33
C GLY A 481 -35.01 3.87 -13.39
N ALA A 482 -33.91 3.76 -14.12
CA ALA A 482 -32.97 4.86 -14.24
C ALA A 482 -33.58 6.09 -14.95
N ALA A 483 -33.25 7.28 -14.41
CA ALA A 483 -33.62 8.53 -15.05
C ALA A 483 -32.85 8.70 -16.37
N VAL A 484 -33.55 9.09 -17.43
CA VAL A 484 -32.95 9.31 -18.75
C VAL A 484 -33.20 10.75 -19.18
N ASN A 485 -32.22 11.36 -19.84
CA ASN A 485 -32.36 12.66 -20.49
C ASN A 485 -32.41 12.50 -22.02
N VAL A 486 -32.65 13.59 -22.74
CA VAL A 486 -32.78 13.58 -24.21
C VAL A 486 -31.52 13.04 -24.91
N PHE A 487 -30.33 13.32 -24.38
CA PHE A 487 -29.06 12.90 -24.98
C PHE A 487 -28.87 11.38 -24.89
N ALA A 488 -29.07 10.80 -23.70
CA ALA A 488 -28.99 9.35 -23.50
C ALA A 488 -30.11 8.62 -24.25
N ALA A 489 -31.33 9.17 -24.27
CA ALA A 489 -32.42 8.62 -25.07
C ALA A 489 -32.08 8.60 -26.56
N ALA A 490 -31.38 9.62 -27.06
CA ALA A 490 -30.92 9.67 -28.44
C ALA A 490 -29.81 8.64 -28.73
N SER A 491 -28.83 8.48 -27.83
CA SER A 491 -27.79 7.45 -27.95
C SER A 491 -28.35 6.02 -27.98
N PHE A 492 -29.42 5.75 -27.22
CA PHE A 492 -30.00 4.41 -27.09
C PHE A 492 -31.11 4.09 -28.10
N GLY A 493 -31.45 5.03 -28.99
CA GLY A 493 -32.48 4.82 -30.00
C GLY A 493 -33.91 4.85 -29.45
N LEU A 494 -34.15 5.51 -28.32
CA LEU A 494 -35.46 5.53 -27.65
C LEU A 494 -36.37 6.61 -28.24
N LEU A 495 -36.81 6.39 -29.48
CA LEU A 495 -37.56 7.36 -30.28
C LEU A 495 -38.77 7.96 -29.53
N ASP A 496 -39.59 7.13 -28.87
CA ASP A 496 -40.78 7.61 -28.15
C ASP A 496 -40.42 8.52 -26.97
N ARG A 497 -39.29 8.28 -26.30
CA ARG A 497 -38.81 9.17 -25.23
C ARG A 497 -38.23 10.46 -25.79
N VAL A 498 -37.44 10.39 -26.88
CA VAL A 498 -36.95 11.59 -27.56
C VAL A 498 -38.12 12.46 -28.02
N ARG A 499 -39.16 11.86 -28.59
CA ARG A 499 -40.43 12.54 -28.94
C ARG A 499 -41.05 13.24 -27.75
N ALA A 500 -41.28 12.50 -26.66
CA ALA A 500 -41.88 13.08 -25.46
C ALA A 500 -41.07 14.25 -24.88
N PHE A 501 -39.73 14.17 -24.90
CA PHE A 501 -38.87 15.28 -24.45
C PHE A 501 -38.97 16.50 -25.36
N VAL A 502 -38.87 16.32 -26.67
CA VAL A 502 -38.93 17.40 -27.66
C VAL A 502 -40.33 18.04 -27.70
N GLU A 503 -41.38 17.26 -27.52
CA GLU A 503 -42.76 17.76 -27.40
C GLU A 503 -42.97 18.59 -26.13
N ALA A 504 -42.34 18.20 -25.03
CA ALA A 504 -42.40 18.95 -23.77
C ALA A 504 -41.54 20.22 -23.80
N ASP A 505 -40.38 20.19 -24.47
CA ASP A 505 -39.48 21.31 -24.66
C ASP A 505 -38.73 21.20 -26.00
N ALA A 506 -39.21 21.95 -26.99
CA ALA A 506 -38.65 21.95 -28.34
C ALA A 506 -37.19 22.47 -28.41
N SER A 507 -36.72 23.20 -27.39
CA SER A 507 -35.33 23.67 -27.36
C SER A 507 -34.32 22.52 -27.22
N LEU A 508 -34.77 21.37 -26.70
CA LEU A 508 -33.95 20.18 -26.49
C LEU A 508 -33.42 19.58 -27.79
N VAL A 509 -34.07 19.81 -28.94
CA VAL A 509 -33.61 19.34 -30.25
C VAL A 509 -32.19 19.81 -30.58
N SER A 510 -31.88 21.03 -30.18
CA SER A 510 -30.59 21.69 -30.41
C SER A 510 -29.84 21.98 -29.11
N ALA A 511 -30.30 21.43 -27.98
CA ALA A 511 -29.58 21.55 -26.72
C ALA A 511 -28.19 20.92 -26.85
N SER A 512 -27.23 21.49 -26.15
CA SER A 512 -25.86 21.00 -26.09
C SER A 512 -25.57 20.56 -24.66
N ARG A 513 -25.10 19.32 -24.47
CA ARG A 513 -24.70 18.85 -23.14
C ARG A 513 -23.36 19.49 -22.73
N PRO A 514 -23.17 19.80 -21.44
CA PRO A 514 -21.93 20.39 -20.93
C PRO A 514 -20.69 19.54 -21.23
N GLU A 515 -20.84 18.22 -21.27
CA GLU A 515 -19.76 17.28 -21.54
C GLU A 515 -19.52 17.17 -23.05
N GLY A 516 -18.56 17.96 -23.54
CA GLY A 516 -18.09 17.86 -24.92
C GLY A 516 -18.96 18.58 -25.95
N GLY A 517 -20.06 19.22 -25.55
CA GLY A 517 -20.89 20.04 -26.45
C GLY A 517 -21.76 19.24 -27.42
N TYR A 518 -22.05 17.96 -27.15
CA TYR A 518 -22.88 17.13 -28.03
C TYR A 518 -24.35 17.57 -28.02
N THR A 519 -24.97 17.55 -29.20
CA THR A 519 -26.44 17.65 -29.35
C THR A 519 -27.06 16.26 -29.44
N PRO A 520 -28.40 16.11 -29.28
CA PRO A 520 -29.03 14.81 -29.49
C PRO A 520 -28.75 14.20 -30.86
N LEU A 521 -28.60 15.04 -31.90
CA LEU A 521 -28.24 14.59 -33.25
C LEU A 521 -26.80 14.06 -33.31
N HIS A 522 -25.86 14.65 -32.57
CA HIS A 522 -24.51 14.08 -32.44
C HIS A 522 -24.55 12.68 -31.79
N CYS A 523 -25.32 12.53 -30.70
CA CYS A 523 -25.49 11.25 -30.02
C CYS A 523 -26.09 10.16 -30.92
N ALA A 524 -27.16 10.50 -31.66
CA ALA A 524 -27.80 9.57 -32.60
C ALA A 524 -26.88 9.21 -33.78
N ALA A 525 -26.05 10.15 -34.25
CA ALA A 525 -25.08 9.90 -35.32
C ALA A 525 -23.91 9.01 -34.87
N GLU A 526 -23.39 9.24 -33.68
CA GLU A 526 -22.32 8.44 -33.08
C GLU A 526 -22.71 6.98 -32.86
N THR A 527 -23.99 6.72 -32.55
CA THR A 527 -24.53 5.39 -32.26
C THR A 527 -25.33 4.77 -33.41
N GLY A 528 -25.48 5.48 -34.53
CA GLY A 528 -26.15 4.99 -35.74
C GLY A 528 -27.68 4.83 -35.61
N GLN A 529 -28.33 5.58 -34.70
CA GLN A 529 -29.77 5.50 -34.45
C GLN A 529 -30.57 6.28 -35.51
N ALA A 530 -30.75 5.67 -36.68
CA ALA A 530 -31.36 6.31 -37.85
C ALA A 530 -32.74 6.92 -37.58
N ASP A 531 -33.65 6.19 -36.92
CA ASP A 531 -35.02 6.69 -36.69
C ASP A 531 -35.04 7.92 -35.77
N VAL A 532 -34.16 7.95 -34.76
CA VAL A 532 -34.00 9.11 -33.88
C VAL A 532 -33.38 10.28 -34.64
N ALA A 533 -32.33 10.03 -35.41
CA ALA A 533 -31.69 11.06 -36.22
C ALA A 533 -32.68 11.67 -37.22
N LEU A 534 -33.49 10.85 -37.89
CA LEU A 534 -34.54 11.30 -38.79
C LEU A 534 -35.53 12.22 -38.08
N TYR A 535 -36.07 11.78 -36.93
CA TYR A 535 -37.00 12.58 -36.14
C TYR A 535 -36.40 13.92 -35.70
N LEU A 536 -35.14 13.93 -35.22
CA LEU A 536 -34.45 15.15 -34.82
C LEU A 536 -34.26 16.10 -36.02
N LEU A 537 -33.88 15.58 -37.17
CA LEU A 537 -33.74 16.35 -38.41
C LEU A 537 -35.06 16.94 -38.90
N GLU A 538 -36.16 16.17 -38.81
CA GLU A 538 -37.51 16.64 -39.12
C GLU A 538 -37.97 17.75 -38.17
N ASN A 539 -37.45 17.78 -36.93
CA ASN A 539 -37.71 18.81 -35.94
C ASN A 539 -36.65 19.92 -35.93
N SER A 540 -35.96 20.13 -37.05
CA SER A 540 -35.00 21.22 -37.27
C SER A 540 -33.72 21.16 -36.41
N ALA A 541 -33.25 19.95 -36.07
CA ALA A 541 -31.91 19.80 -35.49
C ALA A 541 -30.82 20.36 -36.42
N ASP A 542 -29.88 21.10 -35.85
CA ASP A 542 -28.79 21.70 -36.60
C ASP A 542 -27.83 20.63 -37.16
N ILE A 543 -27.91 20.42 -38.48
CA ILE A 543 -27.03 19.53 -39.24
C ILE A 543 -25.56 19.98 -39.22
N HIS A 544 -25.32 21.25 -38.89
CA HIS A 544 -24.02 21.90 -38.89
C HIS A 544 -23.49 22.17 -37.48
N GLY A 545 -24.21 21.74 -36.44
CA GLY A 545 -23.82 21.95 -35.05
C GLY A 545 -22.41 21.43 -34.79
N ARG A 546 -21.61 22.19 -34.05
CA ARG A 546 -20.24 21.82 -33.70
C ARG A 546 -20.16 21.52 -32.21
N ASN A 547 -19.60 20.35 -31.88
CA ASN A 547 -19.23 20.03 -30.52
C ASN A 547 -17.87 20.68 -30.15
N TYR A 548 -17.34 20.46 -28.95
CA TYR A 548 -16.11 21.13 -28.48
C TYR A 548 -14.81 20.74 -29.22
N TRP A 549 -14.86 19.70 -30.06
CA TRP A 549 -13.75 19.28 -30.92
C TRP A 549 -13.95 19.69 -32.38
N GLY A 550 -14.97 20.51 -32.64
CA GLY A 550 -15.34 20.92 -33.97
C GLY A 550 -16.03 19.83 -34.79
N PHE A 551 -16.32 18.65 -34.21
CA PHE A 551 -17.07 17.61 -34.90
C PHE A 551 -18.50 18.06 -35.13
N ARG A 552 -18.99 17.68 -36.30
CA ARG A 552 -20.40 17.77 -36.71
C ARG A 552 -21.01 16.37 -36.71
N PRO A 553 -22.34 16.22 -36.73
CA PRO A 553 -22.97 14.90 -36.76
C PRO A 553 -22.43 13.98 -37.87
N LEU A 554 -22.09 14.53 -39.04
CA LEU A 554 -21.51 13.74 -40.15
C LEU A 554 -20.12 13.18 -39.84
N HIS A 555 -19.29 13.88 -39.06
CA HIS A 555 -17.99 13.36 -38.63
C HIS A 555 -18.16 12.12 -37.75
N LEU A 556 -19.11 12.16 -36.81
CA LEU A 556 -19.39 11.05 -35.90
C LEU A 556 -20.01 9.85 -36.63
N ALA A 557 -20.93 10.09 -37.57
CA ALA A 557 -21.50 9.03 -38.40
C ALA A 557 -20.42 8.30 -39.25
N ALA A 558 -19.41 9.04 -39.74
CA ALA A 558 -18.29 8.48 -40.50
C ALA A 558 -17.24 7.78 -39.61
N LEU A 559 -16.92 8.37 -38.45
CA LEU A 559 -15.89 7.88 -37.52
C LEU A 559 -16.32 6.61 -36.78
N SER A 560 -17.54 6.60 -36.27
CA SER A 560 -18.00 5.59 -35.30
C SER A 560 -18.54 4.32 -35.95
N ALA A 561 -18.51 4.21 -37.28
CA ALA A 561 -18.98 3.04 -38.02
C ALA A 561 -18.05 1.81 -37.94
N ARG A 562 -17.04 1.81 -37.06
CA ARG A 562 -16.08 0.73 -36.86
C ARG A 562 -16.70 -0.37 -35.98
N GLY A 563 -17.00 -1.51 -36.59
CA GLY A 563 -17.27 -2.77 -35.88
C GLY A 563 -18.74 -2.98 -35.48
N GLY A 564 -19.34 -4.02 -36.06
CA GLY A 564 -20.64 -4.58 -35.65
C GLY A 564 -21.67 -4.73 -36.78
N PRO A 565 -22.61 -5.69 -36.69
CA PRO A 565 -23.64 -5.95 -37.72
C PRO A 565 -24.64 -4.79 -37.93
N SER A 566 -24.54 -3.71 -37.15
CA SER A 566 -25.36 -2.49 -37.17
C SER A 566 -24.83 -1.38 -38.10
N GLY A 567 -23.77 -1.61 -38.88
CA GLY A 567 -23.17 -0.62 -39.79
C GLY A 567 -24.15 0.06 -40.77
N LEU A 568 -25.34 -0.51 -40.99
CA LEU A 568 -26.43 0.08 -41.76
C LEU A 568 -26.98 1.38 -41.15
N GLY A 569 -27.05 1.46 -39.83
CA GLY A 569 -27.56 2.66 -39.14
C GLY A 569 -26.69 3.89 -39.38
N HIS A 570 -25.37 3.74 -39.31
CA HIS A 570 -24.44 4.82 -39.62
C HIS A 570 -24.49 5.26 -41.09
N VAL A 571 -24.63 4.30 -42.02
CA VAL A 571 -24.80 4.60 -43.45
C VAL A 571 -26.07 5.42 -43.67
N GLU A 572 -27.16 5.02 -43.01
CA GLU A 572 -28.45 5.70 -43.12
C GLU A 572 -28.40 7.12 -42.53
N VAL A 573 -27.80 7.29 -41.35
CA VAL A 573 -27.61 8.62 -40.75
C VAL A 573 -26.73 9.50 -41.63
N ALA A 574 -25.59 8.99 -42.11
CA ALA A 574 -24.71 9.75 -43.01
C ALA A 574 -25.43 10.15 -44.31
N ARG A 575 -26.23 9.24 -44.88
CA ARG A 575 -27.03 9.51 -46.08
C ARG A 575 -28.04 10.63 -45.84
N MET A 576 -28.80 10.55 -44.76
CA MET A 576 -29.78 11.58 -44.39
C MET A 576 -29.15 12.96 -44.19
N LEU A 577 -27.94 13.01 -43.61
CA LEU A 577 -27.18 14.24 -43.40
C LEU A 577 -26.68 14.82 -44.73
N LEU A 578 -26.09 14.00 -45.62
CA LEU A 578 -25.61 14.42 -46.94
C LEU A 578 -26.75 14.92 -47.83
N GLU A 579 -27.87 14.19 -47.87
CA GLU A 579 -29.08 14.59 -48.62
C GLU A 579 -29.65 15.94 -48.14
N ARG A 580 -29.39 16.32 -46.88
CA ARG A 580 -29.81 17.59 -46.27
C ARG A 580 -28.72 18.67 -46.33
N GLY A 581 -27.63 18.44 -47.06
CA GLY A 581 -26.60 19.46 -47.33
C GLY A 581 -25.45 19.50 -46.32
N ALA A 582 -25.24 18.46 -45.52
CA ALA A 582 -24.01 18.35 -44.73
C ALA A 582 -22.78 18.25 -45.67
N ASP A 583 -21.77 19.08 -45.41
CA ASP A 583 -20.55 19.12 -46.21
C ASP A 583 -19.59 17.96 -45.82
N PRO A 584 -19.24 17.05 -46.74
CA PRO A 584 -18.31 15.95 -46.48
C PRO A 584 -16.84 16.39 -46.45
N HIS A 585 -16.51 17.61 -46.86
CA HIS A 585 -15.15 18.18 -46.88
C HIS A 585 -14.86 19.10 -45.70
N VAL A 586 -15.88 19.47 -44.92
CA VAL A 586 -15.72 20.36 -43.77
C VAL A 586 -14.73 19.78 -42.76
N ARG A 587 -13.85 20.62 -42.23
CA ARG A 587 -12.76 20.20 -41.34
C ARG A 587 -13.12 20.45 -39.87
N ASP A 588 -12.76 19.49 -39.03
CA ASP A 588 -12.79 19.60 -37.56
C ASP A 588 -11.61 20.45 -37.04
N ASP A 589 -11.49 20.58 -35.71
CA ASP A 589 -10.38 21.33 -35.10
C ASP A 589 -9.01 20.62 -35.21
N TYR A 590 -8.99 19.41 -35.77
CA TYR A 590 -7.80 18.60 -36.04
C TYR A 590 -7.47 18.51 -37.54
N ASP A 591 -8.09 19.36 -38.36
CA ASP A 591 -7.91 19.40 -39.81
C ASP A 591 -8.31 18.09 -40.54
N ARG A 592 -9.29 17.36 -39.99
CA ARG A 592 -9.85 16.13 -40.58
C ARG A 592 -11.28 16.37 -41.04
N SER A 593 -11.64 15.84 -42.20
CA SER A 593 -13.01 15.86 -42.71
C SER A 593 -13.71 14.52 -42.49
N PRO A 594 -15.06 14.46 -42.56
CA PRO A 594 -15.78 13.19 -42.51
C PRO A 594 -15.24 12.14 -43.48
N LEU A 595 -14.84 12.55 -44.69
CA LEU A 595 -14.22 11.69 -45.71
C LEU A 595 -12.95 11.00 -45.20
N THR A 596 -12.13 11.66 -44.37
CA THR A 596 -10.87 11.08 -43.87
C THR A 596 -11.08 9.85 -42.98
N PHE A 597 -12.24 9.73 -42.32
CA PHE A 597 -12.52 8.58 -41.44
C PHE A 597 -13.09 7.37 -42.19
N VAL A 598 -13.64 7.58 -43.39
CA VAL A 598 -14.38 6.55 -44.14
C VAL A 598 -13.50 5.35 -44.53
N PRO A 599 -12.27 5.51 -45.06
CA PRO A 599 -11.42 4.37 -45.45
C PRO A 599 -11.13 3.44 -44.28
N ASP A 600 -10.84 4.02 -43.11
CA ASP A 600 -10.48 3.26 -41.92
C ASP A 600 -11.71 2.72 -41.16
N SER A 601 -12.94 3.09 -41.57
CA SER A 601 -14.18 2.63 -40.92
C SER A 601 -14.45 1.14 -41.15
N GLY A 602 -13.92 0.56 -42.24
CA GLY A 602 -14.23 -0.81 -42.66
C GLY A 602 -15.67 -1.02 -43.16
N ASN A 603 -16.48 0.05 -43.27
CA ASN A 603 -17.88 -0.02 -43.68
C ASN A 603 -18.05 0.25 -45.18
N ALA A 604 -18.23 -0.81 -45.96
CA ALA A 604 -18.37 -0.73 -47.42
C ALA A 604 -19.56 0.14 -47.87
N GLY A 605 -20.62 0.25 -47.06
CA GLY A 605 -21.76 1.12 -47.34
C GLY A 605 -21.39 2.60 -47.28
N LEU A 606 -20.62 3.00 -46.26
CA LEU A 606 -20.11 4.37 -46.15
C LEU A 606 -19.13 4.71 -47.27
N VAL A 607 -18.22 3.78 -47.61
CA VAL A 607 -17.29 3.97 -48.73
C VAL A 607 -18.05 4.29 -50.03
N ARG A 608 -19.08 3.52 -50.35
CA ARG A 608 -19.92 3.77 -51.55
C ARG A 608 -20.71 5.07 -51.47
N LEU A 609 -21.23 5.41 -50.29
CA LEU A 609 -21.99 6.65 -50.09
C LEU A 609 -21.12 7.89 -50.30
N PHE A 610 -19.85 7.83 -49.88
CA PHE A 610 -18.90 8.94 -49.95
C PHE A 610 -18.08 8.98 -51.25
N GLU A 611 -18.08 7.91 -52.04
CA GLU A 611 -17.35 7.80 -53.33
C GLU A 611 -17.57 8.99 -54.28
N PRO A 612 -18.80 9.53 -54.49
CA PRO A 612 -19.03 10.68 -55.36
C PRO A 612 -18.34 11.97 -54.89
N TYR A 613 -17.97 12.05 -53.62
CA TYR A 613 -17.34 13.22 -53.00
C TYR A 613 -15.81 13.07 -52.90
N ALA A 614 -15.26 11.90 -53.20
CA ALA A 614 -13.82 11.64 -53.11
C ALA A 614 -13.00 12.31 -54.24
N SER A 615 -13.64 12.74 -55.33
CA SER A 615 -12.99 13.33 -56.51
C SER A 615 -12.87 14.87 -56.47
N GLY A 616 -13.07 15.49 -55.32
CA GLY A 616 -13.13 16.95 -55.15
C GLY A 616 -11.91 17.62 -54.52
N ASP A 617 -10.83 16.89 -54.19
CA ASP A 617 -9.57 17.45 -53.66
C ASP A 617 -8.63 17.96 -54.77
#